data_AF-R7RTS3-F1
#
_entry.id   AF-R7RTS3-F1
#
_cell.length_a   1.000
_cell.length_b   1.000
_cell.length_c   1.000
_cell.angle_alpha   90.00
_cell.angle_beta   90.00
_cell.angle_gamma   90.00
#
_symmetry.space_group_name_H-M   'P 1'
#
loop_
_entity.id
_entity.type
_entity.pdbx_description
1 polymer ?
#
loop_
_entity_poly.entity_id
_entity_poly.type
_entity_poly.pdbx_seq_one_letter_code
_entity_poly.pdbx_strand_id
1 'polypeptide(L)'
;MKARVINKNSLFYGRQFEVDIINYKYVGSKKDKVLARFEDVEFFNLTLNEELIIMHRDILKISLPKALNGLFYIMLIDTIIQHVGTEFSSIEIVRDEYKELKRVWEKNILLVVDSTPLKINIVGQYHSTTNIDINITTINTNEFIKECIEEEDKLRREIEERNNKILSIKRAVSFAV
;
A
#
# COMPACT_ATOMS: atom_id res chain seq x y z
N MET A 1 -18.96 -0.40 -2.77
CA MET A 1 -18.68 0.46 -3.93
C MET A 1 -18.94 -0.28 -5.23
N LYS A 2 -19.35 0.43 -6.28
CA LYS A 2 -19.44 -0.09 -7.66
C LYS A 2 -18.50 0.68 -8.57
N ALA A 3 -18.04 0.02 -9.62
CA ALA A 3 -17.15 0.62 -10.61
C ALA A 3 -17.61 0.29 -12.04
N ARG A 4 -17.31 1.21 -12.97
CA ARG A 4 -17.52 1.05 -14.41
C ARG A 4 -16.19 1.21 -15.13
N VAL A 5 -15.86 0.31 -16.05
CA VAL A 5 -14.66 0.46 -16.88
C VAL A 5 -14.90 1.51 -17.96
N ILE A 6 -14.07 2.56 -17.99
CA ILE A 6 -14.18 3.69 -18.92
C ILE A 6 -13.14 3.64 -20.05
N ASN A 7 -12.10 2.81 -19.93
CA ASN A 7 -11.11 2.65 -20.99
C ASN A 7 -11.69 1.89 -22.19
N LYS A 8 -11.86 2.60 -23.32
CA LYS A 8 -12.41 2.08 -24.59
C LYS A 8 -11.59 0.96 -25.21
N ASN A 9 -10.29 0.87 -24.88
CA ASN A 9 -9.40 -0.18 -25.38
C ASN A 9 -9.42 -1.45 -24.51
N SER A 10 -10.17 -1.43 -23.39
CA SER A 10 -10.32 -2.59 -22.51
C SER A 10 -11.39 -3.55 -23.04
N LEU A 11 -11.13 -4.86 -22.90
CA LEU A 11 -12.12 -5.92 -23.14
C LEU A 11 -13.35 -5.80 -22.22
N PHE A 12 -13.25 -5.01 -21.15
CA PHE A 12 -14.32 -4.80 -20.17
C PHE A 12 -15.01 -3.44 -20.32
N TYR A 13 -14.75 -2.67 -21.38
CA TYR A 13 -15.31 -1.33 -21.56
C TYR A 13 -16.84 -1.28 -21.35
N GLY A 14 -17.30 -0.30 -20.57
CA GLY A 14 -18.70 -0.09 -20.22
C GLY A 14 -19.26 -1.04 -19.17
N ARG A 15 -18.54 -2.11 -18.82
CA ARG A 15 -18.98 -3.09 -17.84
C ARG A 15 -19.00 -2.47 -16.44
N GLN A 16 -20.09 -2.71 -15.72
CA GLN A 16 -20.26 -2.36 -14.32
C GLN A 16 -20.10 -3.59 -13.45
N PHE A 17 -19.51 -3.44 -12.27
CA PHE A 17 -19.28 -4.53 -11.33
C PHE A 17 -19.21 -4.03 -9.89
N GLU A 18 -19.47 -4.94 -8.94
CA GLU A 18 -19.21 -4.70 -7.51
C GLU A 18 -17.73 -4.93 -7.23
N VAL A 19 -17.07 -3.99 -6.55
CA VAL A 19 -15.63 -4.09 -6.31
C VAL A 19 -15.37 -5.00 -5.10
N ASP A 20 -14.62 -6.07 -5.31
CA ASP A 20 -14.10 -6.95 -4.25
C ASP A 20 -12.57 -7.03 -4.23
N ILE A 21 -11.90 -6.44 -5.23
CA ILE A 21 -10.46 -6.28 -5.32
C ILE A 21 -10.17 -4.79 -5.53
N ILE A 22 -9.41 -4.20 -4.62
CA ILE A 22 -8.89 -2.84 -4.77
C ILE A 22 -7.47 -2.78 -4.23
N ASN A 23 -6.56 -2.22 -5.01
CA ASN A 23 -5.22 -1.84 -4.59
C ASN A 23 -4.79 -0.61 -5.37
N TYR A 24 -3.58 -0.11 -5.10
CA TYR A 24 -3.09 1.09 -5.76
C TYR A 24 -3.15 1.02 -7.29
N LYS A 25 -2.94 -0.15 -7.91
CA LYS A 25 -2.85 -0.31 -9.37
C LYS A 25 -4.17 -0.74 -10.01
N TYR A 26 -4.93 -1.60 -9.35
CA TYR A 26 -6.04 -2.33 -9.97
C TYR A 26 -7.30 -2.33 -9.12
N VAL A 27 -8.42 -2.44 -9.81
CA VAL A 27 -9.78 -2.56 -9.27
C VAL A 27 -10.45 -3.73 -9.98
N GLY A 28 -11.21 -4.54 -9.26
CA GLY A 28 -11.80 -5.73 -9.83
C GLY A 28 -12.90 -6.39 -9.02
N SER A 29 -13.45 -7.44 -9.64
CA SER A 29 -14.47 -8.34 -9.11
C SER A 29 -14.09 -9.77 -9.44
N LYS A 30 -13.92 -10.63 -8.43
CA LYS A 30 -13.74 -12.08 -8.62
C LYS A 30 -15.01 -12.69 -9.18
N LYS A 31 -16.17 -12.27 -8.68
CA LYS A 31 -17.48 -12.77 -9.11
C LYS A 31 -17.73 -12.49 -10.58
N ASP A 32 -17.45 -11.26 -11.03
CA ASP A 32 -17.69 -10.83 -12.40
C ASP A 32 -16.51 -11.15 -13.34
N LYS A 33 -15.37 -11.62 -12.78
CA LYS A 33 -14.12 -11.88 -13.50
C LYS A 33 -13.64 -10.64 -14.26
N VAL A 34 -13.63 -9.50 -13.59
CA VAL A 34 -13.16 -8.22 -14.12
C VAL A 34 -11.94 -7.77 -13.33
N LEU A 35 -10.89 -7.35 -14.04
CA LEU A 35 -9.75 -6.65 -13.46
C LEU A 35 -9.38 -5.52 -14.43
N ALA A 36 -9.43 -4.29 -13.93
CA ALA A 36 -9.09 -3.08 -14.67
C ALA A 36 -8.06 -2.27 -13.89
N ARG A 37 -7.31 -1.40 -14.56
CA ARG A 37 -6.48 -0.42 -13.86
C ARG A 37 -7.38 0.53 -13.09
N PHE A 38 -6.90 1.02 -11.95
CA PHE A 38 -7.66 1.99 -11.15
C PHE A 38 -7.99 3.25 -11.95
N GLU A 39 -7.04 3.75 -12.76
CA GLU A 39 -7.24 4.91 -13.65
C GLU A 39 -8.24 4.68 -14.78
N ASP A 40 -8.54 3.41 -15.08
CA ASP A 40 -9.43 3.00 -16.17
C ASP A 40 -10.88 2.76 -15.71
N VAL A 41 -11.20 3.12 -14.46
CA VAL A 41 -12.53 2.95 -13.88
C VAL A 41 -13.10 4.25 -13.32
N GLU A 42 -14.42 4.38 -13.41
CA GLU A 42 -15.20 5.39 -12.72
C GLU A 42 -15.96 4.70 -11.57
N PHE A 43 -15.84 5.24 -10.36
CA PHE A 43 -16.55 4.74 -9.19
C PHE A 43 -17.89 5.46 -9.01
N PHE A 44 -18.89 4.74 -8.51
CA PHE A 44 -20.21 5.29 -8.24
C PHE A 44 -20.90 4.55 -7.09
N ASN A 45 -21.93 5.20 -6.52
CA ASN A 45 -22.65 4.74 -5.33
C ASN A 45 -21.69 4.40 -4.18
N LEU A 46 -20.82 5.35 -3.86
CA LEU A 46 -19.84 5.23 -2.79
C LEU A 46 -20.48 5.55 -1.44
N THR A 47 -20.04 4.86 -0.40
CA THR A 47 -20.22 5.32 0.99
C THR A 47 -19.14 6.34 1.35
N LEU A 48 -19.32 7.12 2.42
CA LEU A 48 -18.32 8.10 2.89
C LEU A 48 -16.93 7.48 3.09
N ASN A 49 -16.86 6.30 3.71
CA ASN A 49 -15.59 5.59 3.90
C ASN A 49 -14.94 5.22 2.56
N GLU A 50 -15.75 4.82 1.59
CA GLU A 50 -15.24 4.47 0.27
C GLU A 50 -14.76 5.73 -0.48
N GLU A 51 -15.47 6.84 -0.39
CA GLU A 51 -15.03 8.14 -0.92
C GLU A 51 -13.67 8.54 -0.34
N LEU A 52 -13.47 8.40 0.97
CA LEU A 52 -12.19 8.66 1.64
C LEU A 52 -11.05 7.81 1.07
N ILE A 53 -11.27 6.49 0.86
CA ILE A 53 -10.24 5.62 0.28
C ILE A 53 -9.90 6.04 -1.15
N ILE A 54 -10.91 6.41 -1.95
CA ILE A 54 -10.68 6.84 -3.34
C ILE A 54 -9.95 8.18 -3.38
N MET A 55 -10.32 9.12 -2.49
CA MET A 55 -9.68 10.43 -2.36
C MET A 55 -8.22 10.32 -1.92
N HIS A 56 -7.93 9.46 -0.95
CA HIS A 56 -6.59 9.21 -0.42
C HIS A 56 -5.97 7.90 -0.97
N ARG A 57 -6.17 7.62 -2.26
CA ARG A 57 -5.78 6.35 -2.92
C ARG A 57 -4.33 5.94 -2.65
N ASP A 58 -3.40 6.88 -2.51
CA ASP A 58 -2.00 6.58 -2.24
C ASP A 58 -1.81 5.72 -0.97
N ILE A 59 -2.75 5.77 -0.02
CA ILE A 59 -2.74 4.88 1.15
C ILE A 59 -2.75 3.40 0.77
N LEU A 60 -3.33 3.05 -0.39
CA LEU A 60 -3.37 1.68 -0.91
C LEU A 60 -1.99 1.18 -1.41
N LYS A 61 -0.97 2.04 -1.46
CA LYS A 61 0.42 1.63 -1.65
C LYS A 61 0.95 0.91 -0.41
N ILE A 62 0.39 1.18 0.78
CA ILE A 62 0.74 0.50 2.03
C ILE A 62 0.20 -0.93 1.97
N SER A 63 1.05 -1.91 2.25
CA SER A 63 0.64 -3.32 2.26
C SER A 63 -0.30 -3.60 3.44
N LEU A 64 -1.44 -4.23 3.16
CA LEU A 64 -2.37 -4.60 4.21
C LEU A 64 -1.80 -5.75 5.05
N PRO A 65 -1.75 -5.63 6.39
CA PRO A 65 -1.47 -6.78 7.25
C PRO A 65 -2.43 -7.92 6.95
N LYS A 66 -1.94 -9.16 6.91
CA LYS A 66 -2.79 -10.35 6.64
C LYS A 66 -3.96 -10.47 7.62
N ALA A 67 -3.80 -9.93 8.82
CA ALA A 67 -4.79 -9.93 9.89
C ALA A 67 -5.96 -8.95 9.66
N LEU A 68 -5.86 -8.00 8.72
CA LEU A 68 -6.77 -6.87 8.58
C LEU A 68 -7.51 -6.85 7.24
N ASN A 69 -8.55 -6.03 7.17
CA ASN A 69 -9.36 -5.79 5.98
C ASN A 69 -9.27 -4.29 5.58
N GLY A 70 -10.06 -3.88 4.58
CA GLY A 70 -10.05 -2.50 4.07
C GLY A 70 -10.33 -1.41 5.10
N LEU A 71 -10.97 -1.71 6.24
CA LEU A 71 -11.19 -0.75 7.33
C LEU A 71 -9.88 -0.23 7.93
N PHE A 72 -8.79 -0.99 7.81
CA PHE A 72 -7.46 -0.53 8.21
C PHE A 72 -7.06 0.77 7.51
N TYR A 73 -7.38 0.92 6.22
CA TYR A 73 -7.04 2.13 5.48
C TYR A 73 -7.81 3.34 5.98
N ILE A 74 -9.09 3.17 6.34
CA ILE A 74 -9.90 4.25 6.94
C ILE A 74 -9.26 4.71 8.25
N MET A 75 -9.01 3.75 9.14
CA MET A 75 -8.38 4.03 10.43
C MET A 75 -7.03 4.74 10.26
N LEU A 76 -6.23 4.33 9.27
CA LEU A 76 -4.94 4.94 9.01
C LEU A 76 -5.07 6.37 8.43
N ILE A 77 -6.00 6.59 7.50
CA ILE A 77 -6.31 7.93 6.98
C ILE A 77 -6.73 8.85 8.13
N ASP A 78 -7.71 8.42 8.93
CA ASP A 78 -8.23 9.21 10.06
C ASP A 78 -7.12 9.56 11.06
N THR A 79 -6.28 8.58 11.40
CA THR A 79 -5.18 8.80 12.36
C THR A 79 -4.12 9.76 11.79
N ILE A 80 -3.80 9.67 10.50
CA ILE A 80 -2.88 10.62 9.84
C ILE A 80 -3.48 12.03 9.81
N ILE A 81 -4.76 12.17 9.44
CA ILE A 81 -5.45 13.47 9.42
C ILE A 81 -5.46 14.09 10.82
N GLN A 82 -5.75 13.30 11.85
CA GLN A 82 -5.73 13.75 13.24
C GLN A 82 -4.33 14.20 13.67
N HIS A 83 -3.28 13.49 13.26
CA HIS A 83 -1.90 13.81 13.60
C HIS A 83 -1.38 15.05 12.88
N VAL A 84 -1.66 15.20 11.59
CA VAL A 84 -1.22 16.33 10.76
C VAL A 84 -2.12 17.57 10.95
N GLY A 85 -3.36 17.36 11.40
CA GLY A 85 -4.35 18.41 11.66
C GLY A 85 -5.13 18.88 10.43
N THR A 86 -4.95 18.24 9.26
CA THR A 86 -5.63 18.56 8.01
C THR A 86 -5.72 17.33 7.11
N GLU A 87 -6.63 17.36 6.12
CA GLU A 87 -6.61 16.44 4.99
C GLU A 87 -5.31 16.58 4.20
N PHE A 88 -4.88 15.49 3.56
CA PHE A 88 -3.65 15.42 2.78
C PHE A 88 -3.92 14.98 1.33
N SER A 89 -3.07 15.43 0.42
CA SER A 89 -3.25 15.19 -1.01
C SER A 89 -2.41 14.03 -1.56
N SER A 90 -1.27 13.76 -0.94
CA SER A 90 -0.27 12.82 -1.45
C SER A 90 0.42 12.06 -0.34
N ILE A 91 0.75 10.80 -0.63
CA ILE A 91 1.59 9.96 0.24
C ILE A 91 2.67 9.30 -0.60
N GLU A 92 3.92 9.47 -0.16
CA GLU A 92 5.06 8.70 -0.65
C GLU A 92 5.64 7.83 0.46
N ILE A 93 5.75 6.53 0.17
CA ILE A 93 6.20 5.52 1.12
C ILE A 93 7.66 5.19 0.82
N VAL A 94 8.52 5.35 1.81
CA VAL A 94 9.94 5.02 1.72
C VAL A 94 10.17 3.59 2.19
N ARG A 95 9.57 3.23 3.32
CA ARG A 95 9.72 1.92 3.95
C ARG A 95 8.36 1.43 4.43
N ASP A 96 8.03 0.19 4.12
CA ASP A 96 6.87 -0.51 4.66
C ASP A 96 7.30 -1.90 5.14
N GLU A 97 7.60 -2.01 6.44
CA GLU A 97 8.04 -3.24 7.07
C GLU A 97 6.93 -3.85 7.90
N TYR A 98 6.74 -5.16 7.74
CA TYR A 98 5.78 -5.94 8.50
C TYR A 98 6.49 -7.15 9.14
N LYS A 99 6.28 -7.32 10.45
CA LYS A 99 6.86 -8.40 11.25
C LYS A 99 5.78 -9.10 12.05
N GLU A 100 5.87 -10.42 12.14
CA GLU A 100 4.96 -11.24 12.92
C GLU A 100 5.72 -11.98 14.01
N LEU A 101 5.21 -11.91 15.25
CA LEU A 101 5.73 -12.65 16.39
C LEU A 101 4.59 -13.35 17.13
N LYS A 102 4.40 -14.63 16.82
CA LYS A 102 3.33 -15.48 17.38
C LYS A 102 1.94 -14.89 17.10
N ARG A 103 1.33 -14.24 18.11
CA ARG A 103 -0.02 -13.65 18.05
C ARG A 103 0.00 -12.13 17.89
N VAL A 104 1.17 -11.53 17.92
CA VAL A 104 1.36 -10.08 17.75
C VAL A 104 1.97 -9.84 16.38
N TRP A 105 1.55 -8.79 15.72
CA TRP A 105 2.17 -8.29 14.51
C TRP A 105 2.53 -6.82 14.70
N GLU A 106 3.59 -6.40 14.03
CA GLU A 106 4.09 -5.04 14.05
C GLU A 106 4.26 -4.57 12.61
N LYS A 107 3.87 -3.34 12.34
CA LYS A 107 4.06 -2.67 11.06
C LYS A 107 4.75 -1.33 11.29
N ASN A 108 5.87 -1.13 10.62
CA ASN A 108 6.66 0.09 10.67
C ASN A 108 6.68 0.72 9.28
N ILE A 109 6.16 1.95 9.20
CA ILE A 109 6.02 2.67 7.94
C ILE A 109 6.77 3.99 8.06
N LEU A 110 7.69 4.22 7.12
CA LEU A 110 8.34 5.51 6.92
C LEU A 110 7.77 6.12 5.64
N LEU A 111 7.18 7.31 5.76
CA LEU A 111 6.49 7.95 4.65
C LEU A 111 6.54 9.48 4.76
N VAL A 112 6.19 10.15 3.67
CA VAL A 112 5.90 11.58 3.64
C VAL A 112 4.44 11.75 3.28
N VAL A 113 3.74 12.55 4.07
CA VAL A 113 2.38 13.03 3.77
C VAL A 113 2.50 14.47 3.32
N ASP A 114 2.26 14.73 2.04
CA ASP A 114 2.54 16.00 1.35
C ASP A 114 3.99 16.48 1.54
N SER A 115 4.29 17.20 2.61
CA SER A 115 5.63 17.68 2.96
C SER A 115 6.05 17.34 4.39
N THR A 116 5.25 16.53 5.10
CA THR A 116 5.48 16.15 6.50
C THR A 116 6.02 14.72 6.58
N PRO A 117 7.28 14.53 6.99
CA PRO A 117 7.85 13.20 7.19
C PRO A 117 7.31 12.55 8.46
N LEU A 118 6.80 11.32 8.34
CA LEU A 118 6.20 10.57 9.43
C LEU A 118 6.84 9.18 9.58
N LYS A 119 6.99 8.75 10.83
CA LYS A 119 7.16 7.35 11.21
C LYS A 119 5.87 6.87 11.86
N ILE A 120 5.28 5.82 11.30
CA ILE A 120 4.08 5.16 11.83
C ILE A 120 4.48 3.78 12.32
N ASN A 121 4.27 3.54 13.61
CA ASN A 121 4.40 2.22 14.23
C ASN A 121 3.00 1.72 14.58
N ILE A 122 2.68 0.51 14.13
CA ILE A 122 1.39 -0.12 14.39
C ILE A 122 1.64 -1.48 15.00
N VAL A 123 1.09 -1.70 16.18
CA VAL A 123 1.13 -3.00 16.85
C VAL A 123 -0.29 -3.54 16.94
N GLY A 124 -0.49 -4.77 16.52
CA GLY A 124 -1.78 -5.42 16.60
C GLY A 124 -1.70 -6.86 17.05
N GLN A 125 -2.84 -7.40 17.49
CA GLN A 125 -2.97 -8.81 17.85
C GLN A 125 -3.90 -9.55 16.91
N TYR A 126 -3.54 -10.79 16.57
CA TYR A 126 -4.40 -11.69 15.81
C TYR A 126 -5.69 -11.99 16.58
N HIS A 127 -6.82 -12.01 15.87
CA HIS A 127 -8.18 -12.25 16.38
C HIS A 127 -8.74 -11.19 17.34
N SER A 128 -8.09 -10.03 17.45
CA SER A 128 -8.64 -8.87 18.17
C SER A 128 -8.59 -7.64 17.27
N THR A 129 -9.74 -7.18 16.80
CA THR A 129 -9.87 -5.92 16.04
C THR A 129 -9.82 -4.69 16.96
N THR A 130 -9.89 -4.88 18.28
CA THR A 130 -9.90 -3.80 19.28
C THR A 130 -8.51 -3.52 19.87
N ASN A 131 -7.52 -4.36 19.59
CA ASN A 131 -6.17 -4.24 20.15
C ASN A 131 -5.19 -3.85 19.04
N ILE A 132 -5.43 -2.70 18.40
CA ILE A 132 -4.49 -2.09 17.46
C ILE A 132 -4.05 -0.76 18.05
N ASP A 133 -2.76 -0.66 18.36
CA ASP A 133 -2.13 0.57 18.82
C ASP A 133 -1.39 1.20 17.63
N ILE A 134 -1.72 2.45 17.31
CA ILE A 134 -1.05 3.23 16.26
C ILE A 134 -0.33 4.39 16.93
N ASN A 135 0.97 4.48 16.70
CA ASN A 135 1.78 5.61 17.10
C ASN A 135 2.34 6.30 15.86
N ILE A 136 2.06 7.59 15.72
CA ILE A 136 2.57 8.43 14.63
C ILE A 136 3.52 9.46 15.24
N THR A 137 4.70 9.57 14.65
CA THR A 137 5.71 10.56 15.03
C THR A 137 6.13 11.36 13.82
N THR A 138 6.10 12.69 13.95
CA THR A 138 6.72 13.58 12.96
C THR A 138 8.21 13.59 13.18
N ILE A 139 8.98 13.32 12.13
CA ILE A 139 10.45 13.38 12.19
C ILE A 139 10.96 14.58 11.41
N ASN A 140 12.14 15.07 11.80
CA ASN A 140 12.75 16.19 11.09
C ASN A 140 13.29 15.76 9.71
N THR A 141 13.43 16.73 8.81
CA THR A 141 13.85 16.51 7.42
C THR A 141 15.21 15.84 7.31
N ASN A 142 16.18 16.17 8.17
CA ASN A 142 17.53 15.60 8.11
C ASN A 142 17.53 14.11 8.49
N GLU A 143 16.79 13.75 9.54
CA GLU A 143 16.58 12.36 9.93
C GLU A 143 15.88 11.58 8.82
N PHE A 144 14.84 12.15 8.22
CA PHE A 144 14.13 11.53 7.12
C PHE A 144 15.02 11.28 5.90
N ILE A 145 15.81 12.28 5.48
CA ILE A 145 16.74 12.14 4.35
C ILE A 145 17.76 11.03 4.64
N LYS A 146 18.28 10.97 5.87
CA LYS A 146 19.22 9.92 6.26
C LYS A 146 18.59 8.52 6.10
N GLU A 147 17.37 8.33 6.59
CA GLU A 147 16.65 7.06 6.47
C GLU A 147 16.34 6.70 5.00
N CYS A 148 16.06 7.69 4.16
CA CYS A 148 15.87 7.47 2.72
C CYS A 148 17.15 6.95 2.06
N ILE A 149 18.30 7.56 2.36
CA ILE A 149 19.61 7.14 1.83
C ILE A 149 19.92 5.71 2.33
N GLU A 150 19.67 5.42 3.60
CA GLU A 150 19.88 4.08 4.17
C GLU A 150 19.00 3.01 3.49
N GLU A 151 17.72 3.32 3.18
CA GLU A 151 16.87 2.41 2.40
C GLU A 151 17.30 2.27 0.94
N GLU A 152 17.73 3.35 0.31
CA GLU A 152 18.24 3.30 -1.06
C GLU A 152 19.46 2.37 -1.15
N ASP A 153 20.42 2.50 -0.23
CA ASP A 153 21.63 1.67 -0.17
C ASP A 153 21.30 0.20 0.09
N LYS A 154 20.30 -0.09 0.92
CA LYS A 154 19.79 -1.45 1.15
C LYS A 154 19.21 -2.03 -0.14
N LEU A 155 18.35 -1.30 -0.83
CA LEU A 155 17.75 -1.74 -2.10
C LEU A 155 18.80 -1.96 -3.19
N ARG A 156 19.81 -1.09 -3.28
CA ARG A 156 20.94 -1.24 -4.22
C ARG A 156 21.68 -2.56 -3.98
N ARG A 157 21.98 -2.89 -2.72
CA ARG A 157 22.61 -4.18 -2.35
C ARG A 157 21.74 -5.38 -2.72
N GLU A 158 20.43 -5.33 -2.44
CA GLU A 158 19.51 -6.42 -2.82
C GLU A 158 19.45 -6.63 -4.34
N ILE A 159 19.47 -5.55 -5.13
CA ILE A 159 19.50 -5.63 -6.59
C ILE A 159 20.78 -6.31 -7.07
N GLU A 160 21.92 -5.94 -6.50
CA GLU A 160 23.22 -6.55 -6.83
C GLU A 160 23.22 -8.06 -6.52
N GLU A 161 22.77 -8.46 -5.34
CA GLU A 161 22.65 -9.87 -4.94
C GLU A 161 21.73 -10.67 -5.89
N ARG A 162 20.57 -10.10 -6.26
CA ARG A 162 19.64 -10.73 -7.21
C ARG A 162 20.27 -10.88 -8.59
N ASN A 163 20.98 -9.86 -9.06
CA ASN A 163 21.69 -9.91 -10.35
C ASN A 163 22.77 -11.00 -10.36
N ASN A 164 23.53 -11.12 -9.27
CA ASN A 164 24.53 -12.19 -9.11
C ASN A 164 23.89 -13.58 -9.16
N LYS A 165 22.73 -13.76 -8.52
CA LYS A 165 21.97 -15.01 -8.58
C LYS A 165 21.48 -15.34 -10.00
N ILE A 166 21.00 -14.33 -10.74
CA ILE A 166 20.60 -14.49 -12.15
C ILE A 166 21.80 -14.95 -13.01
N LEU A 167 22.98 -14.35 -12.81
CA LEU A 167 24.19 -14.74 -13.52
C LEU A 167 24.57 -16.20 -13.23
N SER A 168 24.47 -16.64 -11.97
CA SER A 168 24.72 -18.03 -11.59
C SER A 168 23.76 -19.00 -12.29
N ILE A 169 22.47 -18.66 -12.37
CA ILE A 169 21.47 -19.47 -13.06
C ILE A 169 21.78 -19.56 -14.56
N LYS A 170 22.11 -18.42 -15.21
CA LYS A 170 22.49 -18.41 -16.63
C LYS A 170 23.69 -19.30 -16.92
N ARG A 171 24.70 -19.28 -16.05
CA ARG A 171 25.86 -20.18 -16.15
C ARG A 171 25.46 -21.65 -16.02
N ALA A 172 24.61 -21.99 -15.05
CA ALA A 172 24.13 -23.36 -14.87
C ALA A 172 23.40 -23.87 -16.13
N VAL A 173 22.55 -23.04 -16.75
CA VAL A 173 21.88 -23.39 -18.01
C VAL A 173 22.88 -23.64 -19.13
N SER A 174 23.92 -22.81 -19.27
CA SER A 174 24.95 -22.99 -20.30
C SER A 174 25.79 -24.26 -20.15
N PHE A 175 25.82 -24.88 -18.96
CA PHE A 175 26.48 -26.18 -18.77
C PHE A 175 25.55 -27.38 -19.04
N ALA A 176 24.24 -27.15 -19.08
CA ALA A 176 23.22 -28.18 -19.25
C ALA A 176 22.74 -28.33 -20.71
N VAL A 177 23.14 -27.42 -21.60
CA VAL A 177 22.88 -27.41 -23.05
C VAL A 177 24.20 -27.58 -23.78
#